data_AF-A0A7Z9H2Z0-F1
#
_entry.id   AF-A0A7Z9H2Z0-F1
#
_cell.length_a   1.000
_cell.length_b   1.000
_cell.length_c   1.000
_cell.angle_alpha   90.00
_cell.angle_beta   90.00
_cell.angle_gamma   90.00
#
_symmetry.space_group_name_H-M   'P 1'
#
loop_
_entity.id
_entity.type
_entity.pdbx_description
1 polymer ?
#
loop_
_entity_poly.entity_id
_entity_poly.type
_entity_poly.pdbx_seq_one_letter_code
_entity_poly.pdbx_strand_id
1 'polypeptide(L)'
;MQRPMTIFSARLVTRYAYLWLLPLLLVLLTSSVSAQTFIRGDANGDGDVDFYLGDSVALLEHLFSGCASVVCDDAADANDDGSLSTADVIFNLTSGMSSTALPGPYPGCGPDPTVDSLVCAVSCPTFTGYTPNPAFLLEVAPVAGGSGTIGSIVTVEIKLTIPTTFDVTGLSFGVCHDPTKLQLLPATITSGALVPDFFSAQNHPTGFNVNLIPSLTGSSTYSSGVNVVAEAQYQILASGTHTVGFCFMTGSMPVPVALSARSTGSGSCHVVFAPSTVASTIVGFSDFIRGDTNADGTCDLADAVNLLGCIFLSSGTCNCDDASDVNDDGTVNIGDVIYKLSFLFTGGSPPPSPYPGCGPDPTLDSLGCASFPPCP
;
A
#
# COMPACT_ATOMS: atom_id res chain seq x y z
N MET A 1 -102.28 -23.39 28.64
CA MET A 1 -101.58 -24.09 29.74
C MET A 1 -100.09 -23.76 29.66
N GLN A 2 -99.59 -23.03 30.65
CA GLN A 2 -98.18 -22.67 30.82
C GLN A 2 -97.35 -23.89 31.25
N ARG A 3 -96.07 -23.96 30.81
CA ARG A 3 -94.85 -24.33 31.58
C ARG A 3 -93.63 -24.47 30.64
N PRO A 4 -92.38 -24.29 31.11
CA PRO A 4 -91.72 -22.98 31.02
C PRO A 4 -90.37 -22.99 30.28
N MET A 5 -89.93 -21.78 29.93
CA MET A 5 -88.59 -21.40 29.48
C MET A 5 -87.49 -21.81 30.48
N THR A 6 -86.42 -22.41 29.97
CA THR A 6 -85.09 -22.42 30.61
C THR A 6 -84.08 -21.78 29.67
N ILE A 7 -83.61 -20.60 30.08
CA ILE A 7 -82.51 -19.86 29.48
C ILE A 7 -81.22 -20.46 30.03
N PHE A 8 -80.42 -21.13 29.20
CA PHE A 8 -79.04 -21.47 29.54
C PHE A 8 -78.08 -20.47 28.90
N SER A 9 -77.31 -19.83 29.77
CA SER A 9 -76.32 -18.79 29.50
C SER A 9 -75.16 -19.30 28.62
N ALA A 10 -75.06 -18.79 27.40
CA ALA A 10 -73.93 -19.02 26.49
C ALA A 10 -72.79 -18.00 26.75
N ARG A 11 -72.32 -17.86 27.99
CA ARG A 11 -71.24 -16.94 28.35
C ARG A 11 -70.18 -17.57 29.27
N LEU A 12 -69.62 -18.73 28.91
CA LEU A 12 -68.41 -19.20 29.61
C LEU A 12 -67.49 -20.18 28.83
N VAL A 13 -67.59 -20.28 27.50
CA VAL A 13 -66.73 -21.19 26.71
C VAL A 13 -65.70 -20.46 25.82
N THR A 14 -65.77 -19.13 25.71
CA THR A 14 -64.92 -18.35 24.80
C THR A 14 -63.57 -17.89 25.37
N ARG A 15 -63.21 -18.24 26.62
CA ARG A 15 -61.91 -17.83 27.23
C ARG A 15 -60.81 -18.88 27.19
N TYR A 16 -61.09 -20.12 26.79
CA TYR A 16 -60.10 -21.22 26.81
C TYR A 16 -59.75 -21.80 25.44
N ALA A 17 -60.39 -21.34 24.36
CA ALA A 17 -60.15 -21.84 23.00
C ALA A 17 -58.76 -21.49 22.43
N TYR A 18 -58.05 -20.53 23.03
CA TYR A 18 -56.72 -20.10 22.58
C TYR A 18 -55.57 -20.57 23.49
N LEU A 19 -55.86 -21.19 24.63
CA LEU A 19 -54.82 -21.67 25.57
C LEU A 19 -54.06 -22.91 25.04
N TRP A 20 -54.65 -23.66 24.11
CA TRP A 20 -53.98 -24.78 23.42
C TRP A 20 -53.09 -24.32 22.26
N LEU A 21 -53.25 -23.07 21.80
CA LEU A 21 -52.36 -22.45 20.82
C LEU A 21 -51.14 -21.82 21.48
N LEU A 22 -51.14 -21.57 22.80
CA LEU A 22 -49.98 -21.05 23.53
C LEU A 22 -48.73 -21.94 23.43
N PRO A 23 -48.77 -23.28 23.62
CA PRO A 23 -47.59 -24.11 23.43
C PRO A 23 -47.15 -24.17 21.96
N LEU A 24 -48.08 -24.07 21.00
CA LEU A 24 -47.75 -24.00 19.57
C LEU A 24 -47.11 -22.66 19.19
N LEU A 25 -47.56 -21.56 19.80
CA LEU A 25 -46.99 -20.21 19.69
C LEU A 25 -45.63 -20.14 20.39
N LEU A 26 -45.46 -20.82 21.54
CA LEU A 26 -44.20 -20.91 22.27
C LEU A 26 -43.16 -21.77 21.51
N VAL A 27 -43.59 -22.83 20.83
CA VAL A 27 -42.74 -23.66 19.94
C VAL A 27 -42.41 -22.94 18.63
N LEU A 28 -43.29 -22.05 18.15
CA LEU A 28 -43.01 -21.16 17.02
C LEU A 28 -42.13 -19.95 17.40
N LEU A 29 -42.09 -19.57 18.68
CA LEU A 29 -41.17 -18.55 19.24
C LEU A 29 -39.79 -19.13 19.59
N THR A 30 -39.64 -20.44 19.60
CA THR A 30 -38.33 -21.12 19.62
C THR A 30 -37.91 -21.56 18.23
N SER A 31 -38.24 -20.77 17.19
CA SER A 31 -37.42 -20.79 15.99
C SER A 31 -36.00 -20.55 16.47
N SER A 32 -35.21 -21.61 16.48
CA SER A 32 -33.82 -21.63 16.85
C SER A 32 -33.20 -20.43 16.14
N VAL A 33 -32.74 -19.43 16.90
CA VAL A 33 -31.71 -18.54 16.38
C VAL A 33 -30.62 -19.51 16.00
N SER A 34 -30.52 -19.82 14.71
CA SER A 34 -29.47 -20.69 14.21
C SER A 34 -28.19 -20.10 14.75
N ALA A 35 -27.36 -20.91 15.42
CA ALA A 35 -26.03 -20.48 15.85
C ALA A 35 -25.31 -20.00 14.59
N GLN A 36 -25.40 -18.69 14.35
CA GLN A 36 -24.96 -18.11 13.11
C GLN A 36 -23.46 -17.98 13.23
N THR A 37 -22.78 -18.56 12.26
CA THR A 37 -21.33 -18.58 12.29
C THR A 37 -20.81 -17.36 11.55
N PHE A 38 -19.81 -16.71 12.13
CA PHE A 38 -19.12 -15.56 11.57
C PHE A 38 -17.62 -15.66 11.84
N ILE A 39 -16.86 -14.71 11.30
CA ILE A 39 -15.46 -14.50 11.63
C ILE A 39 -15.39 -13.17 12.36
N ARG A 40 -14.91 -13.15 13.60
CA ARG A 40 -14.79 -11.90 14.36
C ARG A 40 -13.80 -10.98 13.67
N GLY A 41 -14.18 -9.73 13.50
CA GLY A 41 -13.42 -8.71 12.77
C GLY A 41 -13.84 -8.50 11.32
N ASP A 42 -14.57 -9.44 10.69
CA ASP A 42 -15.06 -9.36 9.30
C ASP A 42 -16.40 -8.57 9.24
N ALA A 43 -16.32 -7.26 9.44
CA ALA A 43 -17.48 -6.37 9.52
C ALA A 43 -18.15 -6.16 8.15
N ASN A 44 -17.39 -6.20 7.06
CA ASN A 44 -17.89 -6.01 5.70
C ASN A 44 -18.42 -7.32 5.07
N GLY A 45 -18.15 -8.47 5.70
CA GLY A 45 -18.64 -9.78 5.28
C GLY A 45 -18.05 -10.26 3.97
N ASP A 46 -16.78 -9.94 3.69
CA ASP A 46 -16.07 -10.42 2.51
C ASP A 46 -15.28 -11.72 2.77
N GLY A 47 -15.16 -12.13 4.04
CA GLY A 47 -14.51 -13.36 4.47
C GLY A 47 -12.99 -13.23 4.65
N ASP A 48 -12.42 -12.05 4.47
CA ASP A 48 -11.07 -11.68 4.90
C ASP A 48 -11.18 -10.78 6.13
N VAL A 49 -10.39 -11.06 7.16
CA VAL A 49 -10.29 -10.12 8.29
C VAL A 49 -9.16 -9.18 7.93
N ASP A 50 -9.49 -8.16 7.16
CA ASP A 50 -8.52 -7.21 6.66
C ASP A 50 -8.27 -6.13 7.72
N PHE A 51 -7.73 -6.58 8.85
CA PHE A 51 -7.37 -5.91 10.11
C PHE A 51 -7.02 -4.42 10.10
N TYR A 52 -6.71 -3.86 8.95
CA TYR A 52 -6.28 -2.50 8.80
C TYR A 52 -7.24 -1.60 8.03
N LEU A 53 -8.20 -2.09 7.21
CA LEU A 53 -9.02 -1.17 6.39
C LEU A 53 -10.45 -1.57 6.03
N GLY A 54 -10.72 -2.60 5.25
CA GLY A 54 -12.05 -2.85 4.69
C GLY A 54 -13.10 -2.95 5.78
N ASP A 55 -12.85 -3.81 6.77
CA ASP A 55 -13.69 -4.01 7.93
C ASP A 55 -13.80 -2.78 8.82
N SER A 56 -12.65 -2.19 9.16
CA SER A 56 -12.59 -1.02 10.03
C SER A 56 -13.27 0.20 9.41
N VAL A 57 -13.09 0.41 8.09
CA VAL A 57 -13.73 1.50 7.34
C VAL A 57 -15.22 1.23 7.16
N ALA A 58 -15.63 -0.01 6.89
CA ALA A 58 -17.04 -0.37 6.84
C ALA A 58 -17.75 -0.05 8.15
N LEU A 59 -17.13 -0.39 9.28
CA LEU A 59 -17.68 -0.10 10.62
C LEU A 59 -17.70 1.41 10.91
N LEU A 60 -16.64 2.15 10.56
CA LEU A 60 -16.62 3.62 10.68
C LEU A 60 -17.73 4.28 9.87
N GLU A 61 -17.93 3.85 8.62
CA GLU A 61 -18.98 4.37 7.75
C GLU A 61 -20.38 4.00 8.26
N HIS A 62 -20.55 2.84 8.88
CA HIS A 62 -21.78 2.46 9.57
C HIS A 62 -22.08 3.38 10.75
N LEU A 63 -21.09 3.61 11.63
CA LEU A 63 -21.25 4.41 12.85
C LEU A 63 -21.45 5.90 12.60
N PHE A 64 -20.74 6.49 11.64
CA PHE A 64 -20.69 7.95 11.46
C PHE A 64 -21.42 8.45 10.22
N SER A 65 -21.42 7.68 9.13
CA SER A 65 -22.03 8.10 7.87
C SER A 65 -23.43 7.52 7.65
N GLY A 66 -23.79 6.47 8.41
CA GLY A 66 -25.10 5.81 8.33
C GLY A 66 -25.40 5.20 6.96
N CYS A 67 -24.36 4.98 6.15
CA CYS A 67 -24.53 4.71 4.73
C CYS A 67 -23.90 3.38 4.28
N ALA A 68 -23.02 2.78 5.09
CA ALA A 68 -22.66 1.37 5.02
C ALA A 68 -23.49 0.57 6.03
N SER A 69 -24.00 -0.59 5.63
CA SER A 69 -24.52 -1.58 6.56
C SER A 69 -23.41 -2.56 6.90
N VAL A 70 -23.12 -2.71 8.18
CA VAL A 70 -22.37 -3.86 8.68
C VAL A 70 -23.13 -5.13 8.27
N VAL A 71 -22.42 -6.09 7.71
CA VAL A 71 -23.03 -7.35 7.21
C VAL A 71 -23.29 -8.32 8.36
N CYS A 72 -22.51 -8.21 9.43
CA CYS A 72 -22.56 -9.07 10.60
C CYS A 72 -22.24 -8.25 11.85
N ASP A 73 -23.26 -7.95 12.66
CA ASP A 73 -23.09 -7.12 13.85
C ASP A 73 -22.18 -7.83 14.87
N ASP A 74 -22.29 -9.15 15.02
CA ASP A 74 -21.39 -9.94 15.89
C ASP A 74 -19.92 -9.90 15.40
N ALA A 75 -19.69 -9.84 14.09
CA ALA A 75 -18.34 -9.72 13.55
C ALA A 75 -17.76 -8.32 13.76
N ALA A 76 -18.60 -7.29 13.67
CA ALA A 76 -18.21 -5.91 13.87
C ALA A 76 -17.99 -5.55 15.34
N ASP A 77 -18.58 -6.28 16.29
CA ASP A 77 -18.24 -6.24 17.70
C ASP A 77 -16.89 -6.95 17.93
N ALA A 78 -15.81 -6.28 17.57
CA ALA A 78 -14.48 -6.87 17.58
C ALA A 78 -13.96 -7.13 19.00
N ASN A 79 -14.41 -6.34 19.99
CA ASN A 79 -13.96 -6.45 21.36
C ASN A 79 -14.83 -7.38 22.23
N ASP A 80 -15.96 -7.85 21.69
CA ASP A 80 -16.88 -8.81 22.29
C ASP A 80 -17.58 -8.28 23.56
N ASP A 81 -17.95 -6.99 23.55
CA ASP A 81 -18.61 -6.32 24.69
C ASP A 81 -20.14 -6.22 24.58
N GLY A 82 -20.70 -6.70 23.47
CA GLY A 82 -22.13 -6.71 23.14
C GLY A 82 -22.63 -5.39 22.59
N SER A 83 -21.75 -4.50 22.13
CA SER A 83 -22.12 -3.19 21.62
C SER A 83 -21.24 -2.68 20.48
N LEU A 84 -21.87 -2.28 19.38
CA LEU A 84 -21.16 -1.65 18.25
C LEU A 84 -20.78 -0.21 18.56
N SER A 85 -19.49 0.07 18.58
CA SER A 85 -18.95 1.39 18.89
C SER A 85 -17.60 1.65 18.22
N THR A 86 -17.04 2.84 18.45
CA THR A 86 -15.67 3.14 18.03
C THR A 86 -14.62 2.30 18.77
N ALA A 87 -14.97 1.69 19.91
CA ALA A 87 -14.05 0.81 20.63
C ALA A 87 -13.69 -0.42 19.79
N ASP A 88 -14.64 -0.92 19.01
CA ASP A 88 -14.46 -2.05 18.11
C ASP A 88 -13.54 -1.74 16.95
N VAL A 89 -13.70 -0.55 16.36
CA VAL A 89 -12.78 -0.05 15.31
C VAL A 89 -11.36 0.00 15.85
N ILE A 90 -11.16 0.57 17.04
CA ILE A 90 -9.85 0.64 17.69
C ILE A 90 -9.31 -0.76 17.97
N PHE A 91 -10.17 -1.66 18.46
CA PHE A 91 -9.77 -3.02 18.79
C PHE A 91 -9.34 -3.80 17.55
N ASN A 92 -10.11 -3.73 16.45
CA ASN A 92 -9.77 -4.36 15.17
C ASN A 92 -8.42 -3.83 14.63
N LEU A 93 -8.27 -2.50 14.55
CA LEU A 93 -7.02 -1.85 14.10
C LEU A 93 -5.81 -2.23 14.97
N THR A 94 -5.97 -2.31 16.29
CA THR A 94 -4.87 -2.59 17.22
C THR A 94 -4.54 -4.07 17.35
N SER A 95 -5.52 -4.97 17.17
CA SER A 95 -5.28 -6.42 17.08
C SER A 95 -4.46 -6.79 15.85
N GLY A 96 -4.63 -6.08 14.73
CA GLY A 96 -3.72 -6.22 13.59
C GLY A 96 -2.28 -5.78 13.92
N MET A 97 -2.10 -4.72 14.70
CA MET A 97 -0.77 -4.16 15.00
C MET A 97 -0.03 -4.87 16.14
N SER A 98 -0.73 -5.67 16.94
CA SER A 98 -0.19 -6.33 18.13
C SER A 98 -0.23 -7.86 18.00
N SER A 99 0.41 -8.58 18.93
CA SER A 99 0.26 -10.03 19.01
C SER A 99 -1.07 -10.47 19.66
N THR A 100 -1.98 -9.53 19.94
CA THR A 100 -3.25 -9.79 20.64
C THR A 100 -4.30 -10.17 19.60
N ALA A 101 -4.57 -11.47 19.52
CA ALA A 101 -5.63 -11.98 18.65
C ALA A 101 -7.01 -11.48 19.09
N LEU A 102 -7.92 -11.31 18.12
CA LEU A 102 -9.32 -11.06 18.40
C LEU A 102 -9.94 -12.21 19.22
N PRO A 103 -10.96 -11.94 20.06
CA PRO A 103 -11.78 -12.97 20.67
C PRO A 103 -12.33 -13.96 19.63
N GLY A 104 -12.67 -15.17 20.07
CA GLY A 104 -13.31 -16.14 19.19
C GLY A 104 -14.65 -15.58 18.66
N PRO A 105 -15.10 -15.96 17.46
CA PRO A 105 -14.49 -16.90 16.51
C PRO A 105 -13.50 -16.20 15.53
N TYR A 106 -12.19 -16.31 15.80
CA TYR A 106 -11.10 -15.80 14.97
C TYR A 106 -9.91 -16.77 15.05
N PRO A 107 -9.11 -17.00 13.97
CA PRO A 107 -9.24 -16.50 12.60
C PRO A 107 -10.26 -17.26 11.74
N GLY A 108 -10.90 -18.28 12.32
CA GLY A 108 -11.81 -19.15 11.60
C GLY A 108 -13.26 -18.86 11.94
N CYS A 109 -14.11 -19.21 10.98
CA CYS A 109 -15.55 -19.23 11.13
C CYS A 109 -15.99 -20.05 12.37
N GLY A 110 -16.88 -19.50 13.19
CA GLY A 110 -17.42 -20.18 14.36
C GLY A 110 -18.66 -19.49 14.94
N PRO A 111 -19.33 -20.11 15.92
CA PRO A 111 -20.47 -19.50 16.59
C PRO A 111 -20.00 -18.40 17.56
N ASP A 112 -20.93 -17.51 17.89
CA ASP A 112 -20.75 -16.52 18.95
C ASP A 112 -20.48 -17.21 20.33
N PRO A 113 -19.31 -16.99 20.96
CA PRO A 113 -19.03 -17.51 22.30
C PRO A 113 -19.82 -16.80 23.42
N THR A 114 -20.40 -15.64 23.15
CA THR A 114 -20.84 -14.63 24.12
C THR A 114 -22.23 -14.09 23.77
N VAL A 115 -23.15 -15.03 23.49
CA VAL A 115 -24.54 -14.77 23.07
C VAL A 115 -25.15 -13.50 23.65
N ASP A 116 -25.34 -12.51 22.79
CA ASP A 116 -26.02 -11.25 23.11
C ASP A 116 -27.18 -10.94 22.13
N SER A 117 -27.44 -9.66 21.85
CA SER A 117 -28.53 -9.20 20.98
C SER A 117 -28.11 -8.86 19.55
N LEU A 118 -26.80 -8.83 19.28
CA LEU A 118 -26.24 -8.67 17.96
C LEU A 118 -26.49 -9.96 17.17
N VAL A 119 -26.55 -9.79 15.85
CA VAL A 119 -26.87 -10.87 14.90
C VAL A 119 -26.14 -10.63 13.60
N CYS A 120 -25.97 -11.69 12.82
CA CYS A 120 -25.43 -11.58 11.48
C CYS A 120 -26.50 -11.73 10.40
N ALA A 121 -26.35 -11.04 9.27
CA ALA A 121 -27.30 -11.19 8.16
C ALA A 121 -26.97 -12.42 7.29
N VAL A 122 -25.69 -12.81 7.26
CA VAL A 122 -25.15 -13.90 6.44
C VAL A 122 -24.26 -14.82 7.28
N SER A 123 -24.08 -16.06 6.84
CA SER A 123 -23.10 -16.98 7.43
C SER A 123 -21.75 -16.84 6.74
N CYS A 124 -20.66 -17.05 7.47
CA CYS A 124 -19.25 -16.94 7.03
C CYS A 124 -19.01 -16.95 5.51
N PRO A 125 -18.65 -15.79 4.93
CA PRO A 125 -18.22 -15.71 3.55
C PRO A 125 -16.88 -16.43 3.35
N THR A 126 -16.59 -16.80 2.11
CA THR A 126 -15.25 -17.24 1.70
C THR A 126 -14.62 -16.10 0.93
N PHE A 127 -13.45 -15.63 1.36
CA PHE A 127 -12.75 -14.58 0.63
C PHE A 127 -12.42 -15.01 -0.80
N THR A 128 -12.96 -14.29 -1.77
CA THR A 128 -12.72 -14.54 -3.20
C THR A 128 -11.61 -13.68 -3.79
N GLY A 129 -10.93 -12.87 -2.96
CA GLY A 129 -10.01 -11.84 -3.41
C GLY A 129 -10.72 -10.51 -3.72
N TYR A 130 -9.95 -9.43 -3.68
CA TYR A 130 -10.46 -8.10 -4.01
C TYR A 130 -10.79 -7.95 -5.49
N THR A 131 -11.88 -7.24 -5.78
CA THR A 131 -12.28 -6.94 -7.16
C THR A 131 -11.29 -5.96 -7.79
N PRO A 132 -10.62 -6.31 -8.90
CA PRO A 132 -9.72 -5.38 -9.58
C PRO A 132 -10.50 -4.21 -10.19
N ASN A 133 -10.01 -2.99 -9.98
CA ASN A 133 -10.56 -1.80 -10.62
C ASN A 133 -9.45 -0.96 -11.24
N PRO A 134 -9.23 -1.07 -12.57
CA PRO A 134 -8.10 -0.42 -13.22
C PRO A 134 -8.24 1.10 -13.35
N ALA A 135 -9.41 1.66 -12.99
CA ALA A 135 -9.60 3.11 -12.95
C ALA A 135 -8.83 3.77 -11.78
N PHE A 136 -8.48 3.00 -10.76
CA PHE A 136 -7.55 3.42 -9.71
C PHE A 136 -6.14 2.99 -10.10
N LEU A 137 -5.18 3.91 -9.94
CA LEU A 137 -3.78 3.65 -10.19
C LEU A 137 -2.96 4.03 -8.96
N LEU A 138 -2.24 3.08 -8.41
CA LEU A 138 -1.26 3.27 -7.37
C LEU A 138 0.14 3.13 -7.98
N GLU A 139 0.94 4.18 -7.93
CA GLU A 139 2.25 4.24 -8.57
C GLU A 139 3.34 4.61 -7.57
N VAL A 140 4.50 3.98 -7.74
CA VAL A 140 5.76 4.38 -7.10
C VAL A 140 6.39 5.46 -7.99
N ALA A 141 6.61 6.66 -7.47
CA ALA A 141 7.12 7.80 -8.24
C ALA A 141 8.35 8.42 -7.56
N PRO A 142 9.57 8.09 -8.01
CA PRO A 142 10.78 8.74 -7.51
C PRO A 142 10.78 10.24 -7.81
N VAL A 143 11.12 11.03 -6.80
CA VAL A 143 11.28 12.48 -6.94
C VAL A 143 12.54 12.76 -7.76
N ALA A 144 12.47 13.76 -8.65
CA ALA A 144 13.58 14.17 -9.52
C ALA A 144 14.17 13.03 -10.39
N GLY A 145 13.36 12.03 -10.77
CA GLY A 145 13.77 10.95 -11.67
C GLY A 145 14.42 9.75 -10.97
N GLY A 146 14.67 9.83 -9.66
CA GLY A 146 15.08 8.66 -8.87
C GLY A 146 16.50 8.18 -9.14
N SER A 147 17.42 9.07 -9.51
CA SER A 147 18.81 8.74 -9.76
C SER A 147 19.73 9.39 -8.74
N GLY A 148 20.90 8.77 -8.51
CA GLY A 148 21.93 9.32 -7.64
C GLY A 148 23.14 8.41 -7.53
N THR A 149 24.22 8.90 -6.92
CA THR A 149 25.40 8.07 -6.65
C THR A 149 25.19 7.11 -5.49
N ILE A 150 26.02 6.08 -5.39
CA ILE A 150 26.05 5.20 -4.22
C ILE A 150 26.23 6.05 -2.95
N GLY A 151 25.40 5.79 -1.94
CA GLY A 151 25.35 6.53 -0.69
C GLY A 151 24.40 7.74 -0.69
N SER A 152 23.95 8.21 -1.85
CA SER A 152 22.95 9.29 -1.95
C SER A 152 21.56 8.84 -1.51
N ILE A 153 20.72 9.81 -1.15
CA ILE A 153 19.34 9.58 -0.70
C ILE A 153 18.38 9.99 -1.81
N VAL A 154 17.50 9.08 -2.17
CA VAL A 154 16.40 9.29 -3.12
C VAL A 154 15.08 9.26 -2.37
N THR A 155 14.23 10.25 -2.62
CA THR A 155 12.85 10.27 -2.11
C THR A 155 11.92 9.66 -3.14
N VAL A 156 10.98 8.85 -2.68
CA VAL A 156 9.95 8.20 -3.49
C VAL A 156 8.58 8.56 -2.94
N GLU A 157 7.72 9.08 -3.81
CA GLU A 157 6.31 9.33 -3.53
C GLU A 157 5.48 8.13 -3.95
N ILE A 158 4.53 7.73 -3.13
CA ILE A 158 3.46 6.80 -3.51
C ILE A 158 2.27 7.65 -3.91
N LYS A 159 1.86 7.55 -5.18
CA LYS A 159 0.75 8.34 -5.73
C LYS A 159 -0.44 7.46 -6.00
N LEU A 160 -1.60 7.92 -5.57
CA LEU A 160 -2.89 7.32 -5.85
C LEU A 160 -3.66 8.24 -6.80
N THR A 161 -3.95 7.75 -8.00
CA THR A 161 -4.85 8.39 -8.96
C THR A 161 -6.25 7.85 -8.78
N ILE A 162 -7.20 8.75 -8.52
CA ILE A 162 -8.59 8.45 -8.20
C ILE A 162 -9.51 8.98 -9.31
N PRO A 163 -10.41 8.15 -9.87
CA PRO A 163 -11.38 8.59 -10.88
C PRO A 163 -12.43 9.56 -10.30
N THR A 164 -13.08 10.35 -11.15
CA THR A 164 -14.01 11.42 -10.75
C THR A 164 -15.29 10.97 -10.04
N THR A 165 -15.59 9.67 -10.04
CA THR A 165 -16.81 9.09 -9.46
C THR A 165 -16.61 8.46 -8.09
N PHE A 166 -15.42 8.63 -7.50
CA PHE A 166 -15.05 8.01 -6.24
C PHE A 166 -14.25 8.95 -5.35
N ASP A 167 -14.40 8.72 -4.04
CA ASP A 167 -13.50 9.20 -3.00
C ASP A 167 -12.94 7.98 -2.25
N VAL A 168 -11.68 8.03 -1.82
CA VAL A 168 -11.04 6.92 -1.09
C VAL A 168 -11.06 7.19 0.42
N THR A 169 -11.57 6.22 1.16
CA THR A 169 -11.79 6.25 2.62
C THR A 169 -10.80 5.37 3.39
N GLY A 170 -10.00 4.55 2.71
CA GLY A 170 -8.90 3.79 3.30
C GLY A 170 -7.96 3.23 2.24
N LEU A 171 -6.67 3.09 2.57
CA LEU A 171 -5.67 2.55 1.65
C LEU A 171 -4.59 1.71 2.36
N SER A 172 -4.30 0.53 1.81
CA SER A 172 -3.37 -0.50 2.33
C SER A 172 -2.47 -0.93 1.20
N PHE A 173 -1.17 -0.95 1.45
CA PHE A 173 -0.19 -1.44 0.47
C PHE A 173 1.15 -1.79 1.11
N GLY A 174 1.83 -2.76 0.51
CA GLY A 174 3.25 -3.05 0.71
C GLY A 174 4.09 -2.60 -0.49
N VAL A 175 5.29 -2.07 -0.23
CA VAL A 175 6.30 -1.73 -1.23
C VAL A 175 7.59 -2.49 -0.91
N CYS A 176 8.11 -3.21 -1.89
CA CYS A 176 9.33 -4.00 -1.78
C CYS A 176 10.49 -3.40 -2.57
N HIS A 177 11.70 -3.71 -2.11
CA HIS A 177 12.97 -3.44 -2.76
C HIS A 177 13.98 -4.57 -2.47
N ASP A 178 15.09 -4.60 -3.20
CA ASP A 178 16.21 -5.47 -2.86
C ASP A 178 17.07 -4.82 -1.76
N PRO A 179 17.15 -5.40 -0.53
CA PRO A 179 17.91 -4.84 0.59
C PRO A 179 19.42 -4.80 0.35
N THR A 180 19.93 -5.52 -0.66
CA THR A 180 21.36 -5.49 -1.02
C THR A 180 21.70 -4.31 -1.93
N LYS A 181 20.68 -3.62 -2.47
CA LYS A 181 20.82 -2.57 -3.48
C LYS A 181 20.29 -1.23 -3.02
N LEU A 182 19.25 -1.24 -2.20
CA LEU A 182 18.64 -0.06 -1.62
C LEU A 182 18.46 -0.30 -0.12
N GLN A 183 18.61 0.76 0.66
CA GLN A 183 18.30 0.75 2.09
C GLN A 183 17.18 1.73 2.36
N LEU A 184 16.05 1.22 2.87
CA LEU A 184 15.01 2.08 3.42
C LEU A 184 15.53 2.78 4.68
N LEU A 185 15.44 4.12 4.72
CA LEU A 185 15.89 4.90 5.86
C LEU A 185 14.82 4.91 6.97
N PRO A 186 15.20 4.62 8.24
CA PRO A 186 14.25 4.59 9.34
C PRO A 186 13.61 5.97 9.58
N ALA A 187 12.34 5.98 10.01
CA ALA A 187 11.53 7.17 10.31
C ALA A 187 11.25 8.13 9.12
N THR A 188 11.37 7.65 7.88
CA THR A 188 11.11 8.46 6.67
C THR A 188 9.78 8.19 5.99
N ILE A 189 9.00 7.22 6.47
CA ILE A 189 7.68 6.97 5.91
C ILE A 189 6.70 7.97 6.50
N THR A 190 6.27 8.94 5.69
CA THR A 190 5.32 9.97 6.07
C THR A 190 4.12 9.96 5.14
N SER A 191 2.99 10.48 5.61
CA SER A 191 1.85 10.78 4.74
C SER A 191 2.16 11.99 3.85
N GLY A 192 1.44 12.11 2.73
CA GLY A 192 1.51 13.30 1.88
C GLY A 192 0.77 14.51 2.48
N ALA A 193 0.31 15.41 1.62
CA ALA A 193 -0.31 16.67 2.05
C ALA A 193 -1.57 16.50 2.93
N LEU A 194 -2.34 15.44 2.69
CA LEU A 194 -3.44 15.06 3.58
C LEU A 194 -2.86 14.24 4.73
N VAL A 195 -2.93 14.78 5.94
CA VAL A 195 -2.56 14.07 7.17
C VAL A 195 -3.76 13.22 7.60
N PRO A 196 -3.67 11.87 7.53
CA PRO A 196 -4.78 10.99 7.89
C PRO A 196 -4.90 10.85 9.42
N ASP A 197 -6.12 10.64 9.91
CA ASP A 197 -6.38 10.38 11.34
C ASP A 197 -5.71 9.09 11.82
N PHE A 198 -5.55 8.10 10.93
CA PHE A 198 -4.80 6.87 11.19
C PHE A 198 -3.72 6.69 10.12
N PHE A 199 -2.47 6.54 10.55
CA PHE A 199 -1.32 6.21 9.70
C PHE A 199 -0.43 5.21 10.43
N SER A 200 -0.39 3.98 9.93
CA SER A 200 0.48 2.93 10.45
C SER A 200 1.45 2.52 9.37
N ALA A 201 2.74 2.77 9.61
CA ALA A 201 3.81 2.38 8.72
C ALA A 201 4.79 1.44 9.45
N GLN A 202 5.16 0.34 8.80
CA GLN A 202 6.15 -0.60 9.33
C GLN A 202 7.28 -0.79 8.34
N ASN A 203 8.51 -0.65 8.86
CA ASN A 203 9.74 -0.86 8.09
C ASN A 203 10.17 -2.31 8.18
N HIS A 204 10.54 -2.86 7.03
CA HIS A 204 11.16 -4.18 6.90
C HIS A 204 12.49 -4.03 6.15
N PRO A 205 13.42 -4.98 6.32
CA PRO A 205 14.64 -4.97 5.52
C PRO A 205 14.33 -4.96 4.02
N THR A 206 13.31 -5.71 3.58
CA THR A 206 12.96 -5.87 2.16
C THR A 206 11.91 -4.87 1.66
N GLY A 207 11.45 -3.92 2.48
CA GLY A 207 10.31 -3.09 2.11
C GLY A 207 9.66 -2.34 3.25
N PHE A 208 8.45 -1.86 3.00
CA PHE A 208 7.59 -1.30 4.02
C PHE A 208 6.13 -1.52 3.67
N ASN A 209 5.25 -1.45 4.67
CA ASN A 209 3.82 -1.45 4.47
C ASN A 209 3.19 -0.25 5.16
N VAL A 210 2.11 0.23 4.58
CA VAL A 210 1.32 1.35 5.09
C VAL A 210 -0.14 0.94 5.13
N ASN A 211 -0.79 1.32 6.21
CA ASN A 211 -2.23 1.36 6.34
C ASN A 211 -2.64 2.77 6.74
N LEU A 212 -3.62 3.33 6.05
CA LEU A 212 -4.06 4.69 6.33
C LEU A 212 -5.58 4.86 6.21
N ILE A 213 -6.14 5.67 7.10
CA ILE A 213 -7.55 6.09 7.07
C ILE A 213 -7.56 7.62 7.15
N PRO A 214 -7.98 8.32 6.08
CA PRO A 214 -8.00 9.79 6.02
C PRO A 214 -8.72 10.42 7.20
N SER A 215 -9.90 9.90 7.54
CA SER A 215 -10.61 10.32 8.73
C SER A 215 -11.39 9.20 9.40
N LEU A 216 -11.23 9.09 10.71
CA LEU A 216 -12.02 8.18 11.56
C LEU A 216 -13.46 8.67 11.76
N THR A 217 -13.78 9.90 11.36
CA THR A 217 -15.15 10.46 11.44
C THR A 217 -15.78 10.66 10.07
N GLY A 218 -15.08 10.29 8.99
CA GLY A 218 -15.52 10.54 7.61
C GLY A 218 -15.45 12.00 7.16
N SER A 219 -14.77 12.87 7.93
CA SER A 219 -14.69 14.31 7.65
C SER A 219 -13.77 14.68 6.47
N SER A 220 -12.82 13.80 6.13
CA SER A 220 -11.88 13.95 5.02
C SER A 220 -11.75 12.62 4.28
N THR A 221 -11.47 12.70 2.98
CA THR A 221 -11.23 11.58 2.07
C THR A 221 -10.18 11.99 1.03
N TYR A 222 -9.55 11.03 0.35
CA TYR A 222 -8.82 11.37 -0.87
C TYR A 222 -9.81 11.49 -2.02
N SER A 223 -9.98 12.71 -2.51
CA SER A 223 -10.87 13.01 -3.63
C SER A 223 -10.22 12.70 -4.99
N SER A 224 -11.03 12.72 -6.05
CA SER A 224 -10.59 12.49 -7.42
C SER A 224 -9.37 13.32 -7.83
N GLY A 225 -8.46 12.72 -8.60
CA GLY A 225 -7.19 13.32 -9.00
C GLY A 225 -5.98 12.51 -8.51
N VAL A 226 -4.80 13.10 -8.61
CA VAL A 226 -3.54 12.49 -8.17
C VAL A 226 -3.24 12.96 -6.75
N ASN A 227 -3.10 12.01 -5.83
CA ASN A 227 -2.83 12.28 -4.42
C ASN A 227 -1.53 11.58 -4.01
N VAL A 228 -0.61 12.31 -3.39
CA VAL A 228 0.53 11.68 -2.69
C VAL A 228 0.01 11.14 -1.36
N VAL A 229 0.06 9.82 -1.19
CA VAL A 229 -0.50 9.12 -0.02
C VAL A 229 0.56 8.72 0.99
N ALA A 230 1.78 8.47 0.52
CA ALA A 230 2.94 8.25 1.37
C ALA A 230 4.22 8.71 0.66
N GLU A 231 5.25 9.00 1.43
CA GLU A 231 6.60 9.28 0.97
C GLU A 231 7.56 8.37 1.72
N ALA A 232 8.64 7.92 1.07
CA ALA A 232 9.69 7.12 1.69
C ALA A 232 11.06 7.53 1.13
N GLN A 233 12.11 7.40 1.94
CA GLN A 233 13.47 7.70 1.49
C GLN A 233 14.34 6.44 1.47
N TYR A 234 15.07 6.29 0.37
CA TYR A 234 16.00 5.20 0.14
C TYR A 234 17.42 5.74 0.03
N GLN A 235 18.37 5.07 0.67
CA GLN A 235 19.79 5.23 0.35
C GLN A 235 20.18 4.21 -0.73
N ILE A 236 20.91 4.67 -1.74
CA ILE A 236 21.44 3.80 -2.80
C ILE A 236 22.66 3.05 -2.26
N LEU A 237 22.68 1.71 -2.34
CA LEU A 237 23.80 0.88 -1.88
C LEU A 237 24.64 0.30 -3.02
N ALA A 238 24.11 0.29 -4.24
CA ALA A 238 24.77 -0.30 -5.40
C ALA A 238 24.47 0.50 -6.67
N SER A 239 25.39 0.44 -7.63
CA SER A 239 25.16 0.97 -8.97
C SER A 239 24.20 0.08 -9.78
N GLY A 240 23.66 0.65 -10.86
CA GLY A 240 22.69 0.01 -11.75
C GLY A 240 21.25 0.40 -11.46
N THR A 241 20.33 -0.28 -12.15
CA THR A 241 18.89 -0.01 -12.07
C THR A 241 18.21 -0.96 -11.07
N HIS A 242 17.61 -0.40 -10.02
CA HIS A 242 16.98 -1.16 -8.94
C HIS A 242 15.48 -0.94 -8.93
N THR A 243 14.69 -2.02 -8.88
CA THR A 243 13.23 -1.91 -8.89
C THR A 243 12.69 -1.67 -7.49
N VAL A 244 11.74 -0.74 -7.38
CA VAL A 244 10.90 -0.51 -6.20
C VAL A 244 9.45 -0.64 -6.64
N GLY A 245 8.70 -1.55 -6.03
CA GLY A 245 7.37 -1.89 -6.51
C GLY A 245 6.48 -2.52 -5.45
N PHE A 246 5.19 -2.56 -5.75
CA PHE A 246 4.19 -3.11 -4.84
C PHE A 246 4.32 -4.63 -4.69
N CYS A 247 4.13 -5.12 -3.48
CA CYS A 247 4.27 -6.53 -3.15
C CYS A 247 3.39 -6.94 -1.96
N PHE A 248 3.14 -8.24 -1.83
CA PHE A 248 2.59 -8.83 -0.63
C PHE A 248 3.75 -9.24 0.29
N MET A 249 3.90 -8.60 1.44
CA MET A 249 4.91 -8.99 2.42
C MET A 249 4.39 -10.11 3.32
N THR A 250 5.02 -11.27 3.27
CA THR A 250 4.70 -12.44 4.10
C THR A 250 5.45 -12.39 5.43
N GLY A 251 4.78 -12.65 6.56
CA GLY A 251 5.43 -12.93 7.86
C GLY A 251 5.31 -11.84 8.93
N SER A 252 4.76 -10.67 8.61
CA SER A 252 4.44 -9.60 9.57
C SER A 252 3.50 -8.59 8.91
N MET A 253 2.29 -8.46 9.45
CA MET A 253 1.13 -7.74 8.89
C MET A 253 0.88 -8.04 7.39
N PRO A 254 0.04 -9.03 7.03
CA PRO A 254 -0.34 -9.21 5.63
C PRO A 254 -1.13 -7.96 5.19
N VAL A 255 -0.48 -7.12 4.40
CA VAL A 255 -1.05 -5.88 3.87
C VAL A 255 -1.26 -6.09 2.36
N PRO A 256 -2.48 -6.42 1.92
CA PRO A 256 -2.78 -6.49 0.50
C PRO A 256 -2.68 -5.10 -0.13
N VAL A 257 -2.52 -5.04 -1.45
CA VAL A 257 -2.68 -3.76 -2.16
C VAL A 257 -4.16 -3.56 -2.43
N ALA A 258 -4.83 -2.84 -1.53
CA ALA A 258 -6.27 -2.65 -1.55
C ALA A 258 -6.67 -1.26 -1.04
N LEU A 259 -7.82 -0.78 -1.50
CA LEU A 259 -8.40 0.49 -1.06
C LEU A 259 -9.89 0.34 -0.80
N SER A 260 -10.38 1.08 0.20
CA SER A 260 -11.81 1.30 0.40
C SER A 260 -12.20 2.61 -0.27
N ALA A 261 -13.25 2.58 -1.08
CA ALA A 261 -13.76 3.74 -1.78
C ALA A 261 -15.27 3.89 -1.64
N ARG A 262 -15.70 5.14 -1.62
CA ARG A 262 -17.09 5.55 -1.71
C ARG A 262 -17.40 6.05 -3.10
N SER A 263 -18.50 5.58 -3.69
CA SER A 263 -18.97 6.13 -4.97
C SER A 263 -19.74 7.43 -4.74
N THR A 264 -19.35 8.50 -5.45
CA THR A 264 -19.99 9.82 -5.33
C THR A 264 -21.33 9.91 -6.07
N GLY A 265 -21.64 8.96 -6.95
CA GLY A 265 -22.82 9.01 -7.83
C GLY A 265 -23.83 7.87 -7.68
N SER A 266 -23.48 6.73 -7.06
CA SER A 266 -24.33 5.53 -7.03
C SER A 266 -24.96 5.22 -5.66
N GLY A 267 -24.58 5.95 -4.61
CA GLY A 267 -25.01 5.67 -3.24
C GLY A 267 -24.33 4.45 -2.60
N SER A 268 -23.44 3.74 -3.31
CA SER A 268 -22.56 2.74 -2.71
C SER A 268 -21.53 3.41 -1.82
N CYS A 269 -21.70 3.25 -0.51
CA CYS A 269 -20.84 3.90 0.47
C CYS A 269 -19.50 3.23 0.69
N HIS A 270 -19.49 1.89 0.69
CA HIS A 270 -18.30 1.10 0.94
C HIS A 270 -18.10 0.10 -0.19
N VAL A 271 -16.95 0.18 -0.87
CA VAL A 271 -16.51 -0.84 -1.82
C VAL A 271 -15.00 -0.99 -1.71
N VAL A 272 -14.52 -2.24 -1.57
CA VAL A 272 -13.09 -2.54 -1.53
C VAL A 272 -12.61 -3.00 -2.89
N PHE A 273 -11.53 -2.40 -3.39
CA PHE A 273 -10.94 -2.68 -4.69
C PHE A 273 -9.44 -2.99 -4.60
N ALA A 274 -8.95 -3.77 -5.55
CA ALA A 274 -7.53 -3.81 -5.89
C ALA A 274 -7.24 -2.79 -7.01
N PRO A 275 -6.38 -1.78 -6.81
CA PRO A 275 -6.00 -0.84 -7.86
C PRO A 275 -5.02 -1.46 -8.87
N SER A 276 -4.87 -0.83 -10.04
CA SER A 276 -3.70 -1.07 -10.88
C SER A 276 -2.45 -0.59 -10.16
N THR A 277 -1.35 -1.32 -10.27
CA THR A 277 -0.07 -0.96 -9.64
C THR A 277 1.01 -0.70 -10.68
N VAL A 278 1.82 0.33 -10.45
CA VAL A 278 3.00 0.66 -11.27
C VAL A 278 4.24 0.75 -10.39
N ALA A 279 5.20 -0.13 -10.66
CA ALA A 279 6.53 -0.09 -10.06
C ALA A 279 7.40 0.96 -10.77
N SER A 280 8.46 1.41 -10.09
CA SER A 280 9.47 2.29 -10.66
C SER A 280 10.87 1.76 -10.39
N THR A 281 11.85 2.42 -11.01
CA THR A 281 13.26 2.14 -10.81
C THR A 281 13.97 3.29 -10.15
N ILE A 282 14.92 2.98 -9.28
CA ILE A 282 15.94 3.91 -8.76
C ILE A 282 17.25 3.56 -9.45
N VAL A 283 17.97 4.55 -9.98
CA VAL A 283 19.23 4.34 -10.69
C VAL A 283 20.39 4.79 -9.82
N GLY A 284 21.31 3.86 -9.51
CA GLY A 284 22.55 4.14 -8.82
C GLY A 284 23.72 4.29 -9.79
N PHE A 285 24.56 5.29 -9.57
CA PHE A 285 25.83 5.46 -10.29
C PHE A 285 27.02 5.26 -9.36
N SER A 286 28.11 4.70 -9.88
CA SER A 286 29.41 4.70 -9.20
C SER A 286 30.10 6.06 -9.38
N ASP A 287 30.89 6.47 -8.40
CA ASP A 287 31.85 7.55 -8.58
C ASP A 287 32.85 7.16 -9.68
N PHE A 288 33.39 8.15 -10.39
CA PHE A 288 34.37 7.94 -11.44
C PHE A 288 35.41 9.06 -11.49
N ILE A 289 36.43 8.90 -12.33
CA ILE A 289 37.40 9.95 -12.65
C ILE A 289 37.18 10.36 -14.11
N ARG A 290 36.78 11.61 -14.36
CA ARG A 290 36.50 12.10 -15.71
C ARG A 290 37.76 12.05 -16.56
N GLY A 291 37.66 11.38 -17.71
CA GLY A 291 38.76 11.14 -18.63
C GLY A 291 39.50 9.82 -18.42
N ASP A 292 39.36 9.11 -17.30
CA ASP A 292 39.96 7.76 -17.11
C ASP A 292 39.03 6.69 -17.70
N THR A 293 39.03 6.61 -19.02
CA THR A 293 38.12 5.78 -19.83
C THR A 293 38.45 4.29 -19.75
N ASN A 294 39.70 3.93 -19.47
CA ASN A 294 40.11 2.54 -19.31
C ASN A 294 39.97 2.05 -17.84
N ALA A 295 39.63 2.95 -16.92
CA ALA A 295 39.42 2.72 -15.49
C ALA A 295 40.66 2.14 -14.79
N ASP A 296 41.85 2.68 -15.10
CA ASP A 296 43.12 2.30 -14.48
C ASP A 296 43.58 3.23 -13.35
N GLY A 297 42.80 4.28 -13.06
CA GLY A 297 43.04 5.26 -12.02
C GLY A 297 43.90 6.44 -12.49
N THR A 298 44.28 6.49 -13.77
CA THR A 298 45.08 7.57 -14.34
C THR A 298 44.41 8.15 -15.59
N CYS A 299 44.63 9.44 -15.85
CA CYS A 299 44.09 10.11 -17.03
C CYS A 299 45.24 10.44 -17.99
N ASP A 300 45.52 9.55 -18.93
CA ASP A 300 46.71 9.62 -19.80
C ASP A 300 46.43 9.31 -21.29
N LEU A 301 47.46 9.04 -22.10
CA LEU A 301 47.29 8.74 -23.52
C LEU A 301 46.55 7.42 -23.78
N ALA A 302 46.69 6.43 -22.89
CA ALA A 302 46.09 5.11 -23.05
C ALA A 302 44.56 5.20 -23.07
N ASP A 303 43.99 6.12 -22.32
CA ASP A 303 42.56 6.44 -22.36
C ASP A 303 42.10 7.01 -23.70
N ALA A 304 42.86 7.93 -24.31
CA ALA A 304 42.47 8.47 -25.61
C ALA A 304 42.44 7.36 -26.67
N VAL A 305 43.36 6.39 -26.55
CA VAL A 305 43.37 5.17 -27.39
C VAL A 305 42.20 4.26 -27.04
N ASN A 306 41.90 4.06 -25.76
CA ASN A 306 40.76 3.26 -25.30
C ASN A 306 39.44 3.84 -25.83
N LEU A 307 39.21 5.15 -25.65
CA LEU A 307 38.04 5.87 -26.11
C LEU A 307 37.85 5.79 -27.63
N LEU A 308 38.92 5.96 -28.41
CA LEU A 308 38.89 5.72 -29.86
C LEU A 308 38.50 4.27 -30.19
N GLY A 309 39.00 3.30 -29.41
CA GLY A 309 38.61 1.91 -29.50
C GLY A 309 37.11 1.71 -29.23
N CYS A 310 36.57 2.36 -28.19
CA CYS A 310 35.16 2.30 -27.83
C CYS A 310 34.25 2.90 -28.90
N ILE A 311 34.62 4.06 -29.46
CA ILE A 311 33.79 4.78 -30.43
C ILE A 311 33.85 4.13 -31.84
N PHE A 312 35.00 3.57 -32.24
CA PHE A 312 35.21 3.10 -33.63
C PHE A 312 35.40 1.60 -33.82
N LEU A 313 35.87 0.86 -32.81
CA LEU A 313 36.37 -0.51 -32.97
C LEU A 313 35.63 -1.56 -32.12
N SER A 314 34.92 -1.17 -31.07
CA SER A 314 34.20 -2.09 -30.19
C SER A 314 32.69 -2.01 -30.35
N SER A 315 32.05 -3.11 -29.96
CA SER A 315 30.61 -3.40 -29.99
C SER A 315 29.78 -2.67 -28.92
N GLY A 316 30.12 -1.41 -28.60
CA GLY A 316 29.12 -0.42 -28.16
C GLY A 316 29.02 -0.01 -26.69
N THR A 317 29.99 -0.24 -25.81
CA THR A 317 29.93 0.35 -24.44
C THR A 317 31.34 0.64 -23.89
N CYS A 318 31.60 1.88 -23.50
CA CYS A 318 32.74 2.23 -22.65
C CYS A 318 32.55 1.61 -21.25
N ASN A 319 33.63 1.39 -20.49
CA ASN A 319 33.51 0.85 -19.12
C ASN A 319 32.67 1.77 -18.21
N CYS A 320 32.72 3.06 -18.50
CA CYS A 320 32.00 4.12 -17.83
C CYS A 320 31.75 5.22 -18.85
N ASP A 321 30.49 5.48 -19.19
CA ASP A 321 30.15 6.48 -20.19
C ASP A 321 30.44 7.89 -19.66
N ASP A 322 30.21 8.14 -18.36
CA ASP A 322 30.54 9.42 -17.72
C ASP A 322 32.04 9.73 -17.72
N ALA A 323 32.90 8.71 -17.54
CA ALA A 323 34.35 8.90 -17.65
C ALA A 323 34.80 9.17 -19.09
N SER A 324 33.99 8.74 -20.06
CA SER A 324 34.25 8.83 -21.51
C SER A 324 33.72 10.11 -22.13
N ASP A 325 32.76 10.77 -21.49
CA ASP A 325 32.36 12.15 -21.75
C ASP A 325 33.36 13.10 -21.04
N VAL A 326 34.49 13.31 -21.72
CA VAL A 326 35.64 14.04 -21.17
C VAL A 326 35.39 15.55 -21.17
N ASN A 327 34.57 16.05 -22.10
CA ASN A 327 34.23 17.46 -22.19
C ASN A 327 32.92 17.84 -21.48
N ASP A 328 32.19 16.85 -20.93
CA ASP A 328 30.97 17.02 -20.13
C ASP A 328 29.83 17.67 -20.93
N ASP A 329 29.65 17.21 -22.17
CA ASP A 329 28.62 17.71 -23.09
C ASP A 329 27.38 16.80 -23.21
N GLY A 330 27.38 15.69 -22.46
CA GLY A 330 26.34 14.67 -22.42
C GLY A 330 26.40 13.68 -23.56
N THR A 331 27.47 13.67 -24.36
CA THR A 331 27.62 12.76 -25.50
C THR A 331 29.04 12.22 -25.70
N VAL A 332 29.21 10.91 -25.57
CA VAL A 332 30.51 10.26 -25.86
C VAL A 332 30.77 10.22 -27.38
N ASN A 333 31.72 11.03 -27.86
CA ASN A 333 32.05 11.16 -29.27
C ASN A 333 33.53 11.55 -29.54
N ILE A 334 33.88 11.89 -30.78
CA ILE A 334 35.26 12.26 -31.16
C ILE A 334 35.74 13.56 -30.49
N GLY A 335 34.81 14.43 -30.09
CA GLY A 335 35.04 15.66 -29.35
C GLY A 335 35.77 15.40 -28.04
N ASP A 336 35.41 14.33 -27.33
CA ASP A 336 36.05 13.91 -26.08
C ASP A 336 37.52 13.55 -26.26
N VAL A 337 37.82 12.79 -27.33
CA VAL A 337 39.20 12.42 -27.67
C VAL A 337 40.02 13.68 -27.99
N ILE A 338 39.45 14.61 -28.75
CA ILE A 338 40.11 15.88 -29.10
C ILE A 338 40.35 16.72 -27.84
N TYR A 339 39.34 16.82 -26.96
CA TYR A 339 39.43 17.54 -25.70
C TYR A 339 40.55 16.96 -24.82
N LYS A 340 40.58 15.63 -24.68
CA LYS A 340 41.60 14.93 -23.90
C LYS A 340 43.01 15.13 -24.44
N LEU A 341 43.22 14.94 -25.75
CA LEU A 341 44.55 15.15 -26.36
C LEU A 341 45.00 16.61 -26.27
N SER A 342 44.05 17.55 -26.34
CA SER A 342 44.32 18.98 -26.16
C SER A 342 44.82 19.28 -24.74
N PHE A 343 44.16 18.70 -23.73
CA PHE A 343 44.60 18.78 -22.34
C PHE A 343 46.01 18.20 -22.15
N LEU A 344 46.27 17.00 -22.67
CA LEU A 344 47.54 16.30 -22.47
C LEU A 344 48.74 16.94 -23.18
N PHE A 345 48.56 17.47 -24.40
CA PHE A 345 49.69 17.84 -25.26
C PHE A 345 49.73 19.31 -25.67
N THR A 346 48.62 20.04 -25.63
CA THR A 346 48.55 21.42 -26.14
C THR A 346 48.17 22.45 -25.08
N GLY A 347 48.11 22.06 -23.80
CA GLY A 347 47.78 22.95 -22.69
C GLY A 347 46.32 23.38 -22.67
N GLY A 348 45.41 22.52 -23.16
CA GLY A 348 43.97 22.70 -23.03
C GLY A 348 43.51 22.67 -21.56
N SER A 349 42.26 23.05 -21.34
CA SER A 349 41.63 22.97 -20.01
C SER A 349 41.62 21.52 -19.50
N PRO A 350 41.78 21.28 -18.18
CA PRO A 350 41.57 19.95 -17.61
C PRO A 350 40.12 19.47 -17.83
N PRO A 351 39.87 18.15 -17.80
CA PRO A 351 38.52 17.63 -17.73
C PRO A 351 37.72 18.31 -16.61
N PRO A 352 36.43 18.63 -16.83
CA PRO A 352 35.54 19.07 -15.77
C PRO A 352 35.50 18.07 -14.60
N SER A 353 34.96 18.49 -13.45
CA SER A 353 34.76 17.57 -12.33
C SER A 353 33.95 16.33 -12.78
N PRO A 354 34.22 15.12 -12.26
CA PRO A 354 35.18 14.76 -11.22
C PRO A 354 36.59 14.39 -11.77
N TYR A 355 37.50 15.36 -11.87
CA TYR A 355 38.93 15.18 -12.17
C TYR A 355 39.75 16.08 -11.22
N PRO A 356 40.92 15.64 -10.70
CA PRO A 356 41.63 14.38 -10.96
C PRO A 356 41.29 13.23 -9.99
N GLY A 357 40.29 13.40 -9.13
CA GLY A 357 39.90 12.39 -8.15
C GLY A 357 38.49 11.88 -8.39
N CYS A 358 38.16 10.77 -7.72
CA CYS A 358 36.82 10.20 -7.72
C CYS A 358 35.77 11.21 -7.28
N GLY A 359 34.63 11.17 -7.95
CA GLY A 359 33.44 11.87 -7.50
C GLY A 359 32.23 11.54 -8.37
N PRO A 360 31.07 12.09 -7.99
CA PRO A 360 29.86 12.00 -8.78
C PRO A 360 29.96 12.85 -10.05
N ASP A 361 29.11 12.55 -11.03
CA ASP A 361 28.83 13.47 -12.13
C ASP A 361 28.03 14.68 -11.59
N PRO A 362 28.57 15.92 -11.63
CA PRO A 362 27.85 17.10 -11.18
C PRO A 362 26.73 17.53 -12.14
N THR A 363 26.73 17.03 -13.37
CA THR A 363 25.90 17.48 -14.50
C THR A 363 25.06 16.33 -15.03
N LEU A 364 24.27 15.73 -14.13
CA LEU A 364 23.41 14.57 -14.42
C LEU A 364 22.76 14.62 -15.80
N ASP A 365 23.08 13.63 -16.61
CA ASP A 365 22.48 13.41 -17.92
C ASP A 365 22.04 11.93 -18.09
N SER A 366 21.96 11.44 -19.33
CA SER A 366 21.54 10.06 -19.62
C SER A 366 22.68 9.04 -19.60
N LEU A 367 23.93 9.52 -19.52
CA LEU A 367 25.12 8.70 -19.33
C LEU A 367 25.18 8.25 -17.87
N GLY A 368 25.94 7.19 -17.65
CA GLY A 368 26.08 6.63 -16.33
C GLY A 368 27.32 5.77 -16.20
N CYS A 369 27.81 5.67 -14.97
CA CYS A 369 28.88 4.78 -14.61
C CYS A 369 28.36 3.58 -13.82
N ALA A 370 28.11 2.46 -14.50
CA ALA A 370 27.64 1.23 -13.85
C ALA A 370 28.72 0.62 -12.93
N SER A 371 30.00 0.81 -13.23
CA SER A 371 31.10 0.41 -12.36
C SER A 371 32.37 1.18 -12.69
N PHE A 372 33.11 1.59 -11.67
CA PHE A 372 34.42 2.20 -11.84
C PHE A 372 35.40 1.67 -10.79
N PRO A 373 36.18 0.61 -11.07
CA PRO A 373 37.05 -0.03 -10.08
C PRO A 373 38.02 0.89 -9.32
N PRO A 374 38.56 1.98 -9.93
CA PRO A 374 39.41 2.91 -9.20
C PRO A 374 38.70 3.69 -8.08
N CYS A 375 37.37 3.79 -8.11
CA CYS A 375 36.58 4.52 -7.14
C CYS A 375 35.83 3.55 -6.19
N PRO A 376 35.77 3.89 -4.88
CA PRO A 376 35.23 3.00 -3.84
C PRO A 376 33.72 2.80 -3.88
#